data_AF-A0A7K9DSZ5-F1
#
_entry.id   AF-A0A7K9DSZ5-F1
#
_cell.length_a   1.000
_cell.length_b   1.000
_cell.length_c   1.000
_cell.angle_alpha   90.00
_cell.angle_beta   90.00
_cell.angle_gamma   90.00
#
_symmetry.space_group_name_H-M   'P 1'
#
loop_
_entity.id
_entity.type
_entity.pdbx_description
1 polymer ?
#
loop_
_entity_poly.entity_id
_entity_poly.type
_entity_poly.pdbx_seq_one_letter_code
_entity_poly.pdbx_strand_id
1 'polypeptide(L)'
;RQDCVEWGGELLMPADQEELDFLNQLLQKPSRYFWIGLSAPSAGTGWTWLNGSCLDQSRLPLSPEDGGGGTCGVLRGDRIGSDSCTAGLQWICQKEATQF
;
A
#
# COMPACT_ATOMS: atom_id res chain seq x y z
N ARG A 1 -3.12 -1.62 10.55
CA ARG A 1 -2.61 -3.02 10.42
C ARG A 1 -3.42 -3.97 11.27
N GLN A 2 -3.51 -3.74 12.59
CA GLN A 2 -4.24 -4.61 13.51
C GLN A 2 -5.69 -4.82 13.08
N ASP A 3 -6.36 -3.78 12.58
CA ASP A 3 -7.76 -3.86 12.15
C ASP A 3 -7.97 -4.86 10.99
N CYS A 4 -7.05 -4.90 10.02
CA CYS A 4 -7.14 -5.87 8.92
C CYS A 4 -6.94 -7.30 9.41
N VAL A 5 -6.01 -7.50 10.37
CA VAL A 5 -5.74 -8.81 10.96
C VAL A 5 -6.95 -9.32 11.74
N GLU A 6 -7.64 -8.45 12.48
CA GLU A 6 -8.89 -8.78 13.19
C GLU A 6 -10.00 -9.22 12.23
N TRP A 7 -10.00 -8.70 11.00
CA TRP A 7 -10.92 -9.09 9.93
C TRP A 7 -10.47 -10.34 9.15
N GLY A 8 -9.39 -10.99 9.57
CA GLY A 8 -8.83 -12.17 8.90
C GLY A 8 -8.14 -11.84 7.58
N GLY A 9 -7.69 -10.60 7.41
CA GLY A 9 -6.94 -10.14 6.24
C GLY A 9 -5.67 -9.40 6.62
N GLU A 10 -5.16 -8.64 5.68
CA GLU A 10 -3.95 -7.84 5.84
C GLU A 10 -4.08 -6.49 5.12
N LEU A 11 -3.13 -5.58 5.33
CA LEU A 11 -3.12 -4.36 4.54
C LEU A 11 -2.86 -4.70 3.08
N LEU A 12 -3.46 -3.92 2.18
CA LEU A 12 -3.33 -4.10 0.73
C LEU A 12 -1.85 -4.20 0.30
N MET A 13 -1.53 -5.20 -0.52
CA MET A 13 -0.23 -5.44 -1.15
C MET A 13 -0.48 -5.74 -2.63
N PRO A 14 -0.58 -4.69 -3.47
CA PRO A 14 -0.85 -4.87 -4.89
C PRO A 14 0.23 -5.72 -5.56
N ALA A 15 -0.18 -6.68 -6.38
CA ALA A 15 0.73 -7.54 -7.11
C ALA A 15 1.33 -6.86 -8.35
N ASP A 16 0.55 -5.99 -9.01
CA ASP A 16 0.93 -5.30 -10.24
C ASP A 16 0.09 -4.04 -10.49
N GLN A 17 0.38 -3.36 -11.61
CA GLN A 17 -0.30 -2.14 -12.02
C GLN A 17 -1.78 -2.37 -12.40
N GLU A 18 -2.14 -3.56 -12.87
CA GLU A 18 -3.53 -3.87 -13.23
C GLU A 18 -4.42 -3.87 -11.98
N GLU A 19 -3.92 -4.44 -10.88
CA GLU A 19 -4.60 -4.38 -9.58
C GLU A 19 -4.73 -2.94 -9.06
N LEU A 20 -3.68 -2.11 -9.20
CA LEU A 20 -3.75 -0.69 -8.84
C LEU A 20 -4.80 0.05 -9.65
N ASP A 21 -4.86 -0.18 -10.96
CA ASP A 21 -5.83 0.47 -11.85
C ASP A 21 -7.26 0.03 -11.53
N PHE A 22 -7.45 -1.25 -11.21
CA PHE A 22 -8.73 -1.79 -10.74
C PHE A 22 -9.17 -1.12 -9.44
N LEU A 23 -8.28 -1.01 -8.45
CA LEU A 23 -8.56 -0.35 -7.18
C LEU A 23 -8.86 1.14 -7.36
N ASN A 24 -8.12 1.81 -8.24
CA ASN A 24 -8.34 3.22 -8.58
C ASN A 24 -9.76 3.43 -9.15
N GLN A 25 -10.22 2.53 -10.03
CA GLN A 25 -11.58 2.56 -10.56
C GLN A 25 -12.64 2.22 -9.49
N LEU A 26 -12.41 1.17 -8.69
CA LEU A 26 -13.31 0.72 -7.63
C LEU A 26 -13.53 1.81 -6.58
N LEU A 27 -12.48 2.53 -6.21
CA LEU A 27 -12.50 3.64 -5.26
C LEU A 27 -12.94 4.97 -5.89
N GLN A 28 -13.31 4.97 -7.17
CA GLN A 28 -13.78 6.14 -7.93
C GLN A 28 -12.77 7.29 -7.98
N LYS A 29 -11.52 6.96 -8.33
CA LYS A 29 -10.40 7.92 -8.48
C LYS A 29 -10.21 8.80 -7.25
N PRO A 30 -9.93 8.19 -6.08
CA PRO A 30 -9.85 8.91 -4.83
C PRO A 30 -8.70 9.93 -4.87
N SER A 31 -8.95 11.13 -4.34
CA SER A 31 -7.92 12.17 -4.19
C SER A 31 -7.12 12.07 -2.89
N ARG A 32 -7.59 11.23 -1.94
CA ARG A 32 -6.99 11.00 -0.61
C ARG A 32 -6.00 9.84 -0.63
N TYR A 33 -5.13 9.82 0.38
CA TYR A 33 -4.15 8.76 0.60
C TYR A 33 -4.69 7.66 1.51
N PHE A 34 -4.31 6.42 1.23
CA PHE A 34 -4.62 5.25 2.05
C PHE A 34 -3.37 4.49 2.44
N TRP A 35 -3.33 3.98 3.66
CA TRP A 35 -2.30 3.05 4.10
C TRP A 35 -2.40 1.72 3.36
N ILE A 36 -1.24 1.25 2.91
CA ILE A 36 -1.02 -0.07 2.31
C ILE A 36 0.05 -0.84 3.09
N GLY A 37 0.24 -2.11 2.77
CA GLY A 37 1.16 -3.02 3.43
C GLY A 37 2.63 -2.80 3.10
N LEU A 38 3.03 -1.60 2.67
CA LEU A 38 4.39 -1.29 2.26
C LEU A 38 5.13 -0.53 3.37
N SER A 39 6.37 -0.90 3.65
CA SER A 39 7.22 -0.18 4.60
C SER A 39 8.70 -0.24 4.25
N ALA A 40 9.46 0.76 4.69
CA ALA A 40 10.92 0.82 4.62
C ALA A 40 11.48 0.71 6.05
N PRO A 41 11.98 -0.47 6.46
CA PRO A 41 12.42 -0.72 7.85
C PRO A 41 13.57 0.18 8.31
N SER A 42 14.39 0.67 7.38
CA SER A 42 15.45 1.64 7.64
C SER A 42 15.73 2.48 6.38
N ALA A 43 16.22 3.70 6.59
CA ALA A 43 16.60 4.59 5.49
C ALA A 43 17.69 3.92 4.63
N GLY A 44 17.35 3.57 3.39
CA GLY A 44 18.26 2.93 2.43
C GLY A 44 18.10 1.42 2.28
N THR A 45 17.26 0.75 3.08
CA THR A 45 17.18 -0.73 3.14
C THR A 45 16.14 -1.32 2.20
N GLY A 46 15.67 -0.54 1.22
CA GLY A 46 14.65 -0.94 0.26
C GLY A 46 13.24 -0.99 0.86
N TRP A 47 12.25 -1.03 -0.03
CA TRP A 47 10.84 -1.11 0.34
C TRP A 47 10.40 -2.57 0.39
N THR A 48 9.67 -2.92 1.44
CA THR A 48 9.24 -4.30 1.73
C THR A 48 7.75 -4.34 2.03
N TRP A 49 7.11 -5.38 1.50
CA TRP A 49 5.72 -5.72 1.77
C TRP A 49 5.58 -6.50 3.09
N LEU A 50 4.37 -6.61 3.63
CA LEU A 50 4.10 -7.33 4.89
C LEU A 50 4.47 -8.82 4.83
N ASN A 51 4.43 -9.43 3.63
CA ASN A 51 4.84 -10.81 3.41
C ASN A 51 6.36 -11.01 3.35
N GLY A 52 7.15 -9.93 3.49
CA GLY A 52 8.61 -9.95 3.44
C GLY A 52 9.22 -9.85 2.05
N SER A 53 8.41 -9.79 0.99
CA SER A 53 8.91 -9.54 -0.37
C SER A 53 9.34 -8.09 -0.56
N CYS A 54 10.35 -7.88 -1.40
CA CYS A 54 10.81 -6.55 -1.79
C CYS A 54 9.90 -5.96 -2.87
N LEU A 55 9.69 -4.65 -2.85
CA LEU A 55 9.01 -3.93 -3.91
C LEU A 55 9.84 -4.00 -5.20
N ASP A 56 9.22 -4.46 -6.28
CA ASP A 56 9.74 -4.34 -7.63
C ASP A 56 9.28 -3.03 -8.26
N GLN A 57 10.14 -2.01 -8.20
CA GLN A 57 9.86 -0.68 -8.74
C GLN A 57 9.71 -0.65 -10.28
N SER A 58 10.11 -1.72 -10.99
CA SER A 58 9.87 -1.82 -12.43
C SER A 58 8.41 -2.15 -12.76
N ARG A 59 7.72 -2.82 -11.83
CA ARG A 59 6.30 -3.20 -11.96
C ARG A 59 5.38 -2.24 -11.23
N LEU A 60 5.84 -1.73 -10.08
CA LEU A 60 5.09 -0.85 -9.20
C LEU A 60 5.94 0.38 -8.86
N PRO A 61 5.86 1.44 -9.71
CA PRO A 61 6.62 2.66 -9.50
C PRO A 61 6.25 3.31 -8.16
N LEU A 62 7.26 3.60 -7.36
CA LEU A 62 7.12 4.30 -6.08
C LEU A 62 7.73 5.70 -6.20
N SER A 63 6.96 6.70 -5.79
CA SER A 63 7.42 8.08 -5.60
C SER A 63 7.36 8.42 -4.11
N PRO A 64 8.47 8.28 -3.34
CA PRO A 64 8.45 8.54 -1.89
C PRO A 64 8.05 9.97 -1.50
N GLU A 65 8.18 10.93 -2.42
CA GLU A 65 7.70 12.29 -2.20
C GLU A 65 6.16 12.42 -2.28
N ASP A 66 5.47 11.47 -2.92
CA ASP A 66 4.01 11.45 -3.04
C ASP A 66 3.38 10.98 -1.72
N GLY A 67 3.18 11.90 -0.77
CA GLY A 67 2.57 11.61 0.53
C GLY A 67 3.20 12.33 1.71
N GLY A 68 4.28 13.10 1.52
CA GLY A 68 4.92 13.85 2.60
C GLY A 68 6.24 13.23 3.09
N GLY A 69 6.58 12.05 2.59
CA GLY A 69 7.83 11.36 2.89
C GLY A 69 7.76 10.61 4.22
N GLY A 70 8.48 9.50 4.29
CA GLY A 70 8.50 8.64 5.48
C GLY A 70 8.80 7.19 5.14
N THR A 71 8.55 6.31 6.10
CA THR A 71 8.88 4.89 6.04
C THR A 71 7.67 3.99 5.84
N CYS A 72 6.45 4.53 5.77
CA CYS A 72 5.25 3.76 5.49
C CYS A 72 4.67 4.16 4.13
N GLY A 73 4.29 3.16 3.34
CA GLY A 73 3.78 3.38 2.00
C GLY A 73 2.30 3.73 2.00
N VAL A 74 1.94 4.62 1.08
CA VAL A 74 0.56 5.08 0.87
C VAL A 74 0.16 4.92 -0.58
N LEU A 75 -1.13 4.77 -0.83
CA LEU A 75 -1.73 4.71 -2.15
C LEU A 75 -2.65 5.92 -2.37
N ARG A 76 -2.50 6.59 -3.52
CA ARG A 76 -3.43 7.62 -4.00
C ARG A 76 -3.75 7.38 -5.46
N GLY A 77 -5.00 7.01 -5.72
CA GLY A 77 -5.40 6.53 -7.05
C GLY A 77 -4.63 5.26 -7.42
N ASP A 78 -3.82 5.35 -8.46
CA ASP A 78 -2.94 4.31 -9.01
C ASP A 78 -1.45 4.54 -8.67
N ARG A 79 -1.14 5.50 -7.80
CA ARG A 79 0.24 5.89 -7.46
C ARG A 79 0.59 5.49 -6.04
N ILE A 80 1.74 4.84 -5.89
CA ILE A 80 2.32 4.52 -4.59
C ILE A 80 3.31 5.61 -4.21
N GLY A 81 3.21 6.09 -2.97
CA GLY A 81 4.22 6.94 -2.37
C GLY A 81 4.45 6.64 -0.90
N SER A 82 4.94 7.61 -0.12
CA SER A 82 5.18 7.39 1.30
C SER A 82 4.86 8.58 2.19
N ASP A 83 4.56 8.26 3.44
CA ASP A 83 4.23 9.21 4.50
C ASP A 83 4.75 8.68 5.86
N SER A 84 4.73 9.53 6.87
CA SER A 84 4.99 9.18 8.26
C SER A 84 3.99 8.15 8.74
N CYS A 85 4.47 7.04 9.31
CA CYS A 85 3.63 5.97 9.87
C CYS A 85 2.65 6.42 10.95
N THR A 86 2.78 7.65 11.46
CA THR A 86 1.88 8.26 12.44
C THR A 86 0.79 9.13 11.80
N ALA A 87 0.74 9.26 10.47
CA ALA A 87 -0.26 10.07 9.78
C ALA A 87 -1.67 9.45 9.94
N GLY A 88 -2.66 10.32 10.16
CA GLY A 88 -4.07 9.95 10.39
C GLY A 88 -4.81 9.58 9.11
N LEU A 89 -4.29 8.64 8.32
CA LEU A 89 -4.89 8.18 7.07
C LEU A 89 -5.78 6.95 7.29
N GLN A 90 -6.75 6.76 6.38
CA GLN A 90 -7.51 5.53 6.30
C GLN A 90 -6.66 4.40 5.69
N TRP A 91 -7.11 3.16 5.79
CA TRP A 91 -6.39 1.99 5.27
C TRP A 91 -7.28 1.13 4.39
N ILE A 92 -6.66 0.35 3.50
CA ILE A 92 -7.33 -0.65 2.68
C ILE A 92 -6.85 -2.03 3.14
N CYS A 93 -7.80 -2.91 3.43
CA CYS A 93 -7.52 -4.30 3.75
C CYS A 93 -7.79 -5.20 2.54
N GLN A 94 -6.93 -6.20 2.33
CA GLN A 94 -7.15 -7.29 1.40
C GLN A 94 -7.29 -8.61 2.15
N LYS A 95 -8.00 -9.56 1.54
CA LYS A 95 -8.07 -10.95 1.98
C LYS A 95 -8.27 -11.85 0.77
N GLU A 96 -7.78 -13.07 0.86
CA GLU A 96 -8.06 -14.08 -0.14
C GLU A 96 -9.56 -14.37 -0.20
N ALA A 97 -10.10 -14.40 -1.42
CA ALA A 97 -11.43 -14.93 -1.63
C ALA A 97 -11.34 -16.45 -1.46
N THR A 98 -11.67 -16.96 -0.27
CA THR A 98 -11.78 -18.40 -0.03
C THR A 98 -12.62 -19.03 -1.14
N GLN A 99 -12.00 -19.89 -1.94
CA GLN A 99 -12.68 -20.69 -2.95
C GLN A 99 -13.60 -21.68 -2.21
N PHE A 100 -14.91 -21.60 -2.48
CA PHE A 100 -15.92 -22.52 -1.96
C PHE A 100 -15.83 -23.88 -2.67
#